data_AF-A0A258W7D1-F1
#
_entry.id   AF-A0A258W7D1-F1
#
_cell.length_a   1.000
_cell.length_b   1.000
_cell.length_c   1.000
_cell.angle_alpha   90.00
_cell.angle_beta   90.00
_cell.angle_gamma   90.00
#
_symmetry.space_group_name_H-M   'P 1'
#
loop_
_entity.id
_entity.type
_entity.pdbx_description
1 polymer ?
#
loop_
_entity_poly.entity_id
_entity_poly.type
_entity_poly.pdbx_seq_one_letter_code
_entity_poly.pdbx_strand_id
1 'polypeptide(L)' 'MENLLAGANGFTHWNYFFLAHLWVSDQQRGKGTGKQLIQTIEAEARARKCTHLWLVTFSFQAV' A
#
# COMPACT_ATOMS: atom_id res chain seq x y z
N MET A 1 -20.66 13.68 3.84
CA MET A 1 -20.01 12.66 3.00
C MET A 1 -18.57 12.59 3.44
N GLU A 2 -18.10 11.43 3.86
CA GLU A 2 -16.67 11.23 4.15
C GLU A 2 -15.90 11.20 2.83
N ASN A 3 -14.85 12.01 2.75
CA ASN A 3 -13.95 11.99 1.60
C ASN A 3 -12.82 10.99 1.88
N LEU A 4 -12.65 10.00 1.00
CA LEU A 4 -11.52 9.08 1.07
C LEU A 4 -10.23 9.83 0.80
N LEU A 5 -9.32 9.87 1.78
CA LEU A 5 -8.08 10.62 1.70
C LEU A 5 -6.91 9.81 1.12
N ALA A 6 -6.91 8.50 1.35
CA ALA A 6 -5.93 7.56 0.82
C ALA A 6 -6.44 6.12 0.99
N GLY A 7 -5.87 5.17 0.25
CA GLY A 7 -6.22 3.77 0.37
C GLY A 7 -5.21 2.87 -0.33
N ALA A 8 -5.19 1.60 0.07
CA ALA A 8 -4.36 0.58 -0.55
C ALA A 8 -5.06 -0.77 -0.48
N ASN A 9 -4.86 -1.62 -1.49
CA ASN A 9 -5.37 -2.98 -1.48
C ASN A 9 -4.45 -3.95 -2.21
N GLY A 10 -4.59 -5.22 -1.86
CA GLY A 10 -3.75 -6.29 -2.36
C GLY A 10 -4.27 -7.64 -1.92
N PHE A 11 -3.49 -8.68 -2.17
CA PHE A 11 -3.84 -10.04 -1.76
C PHE A 11 -2.61 -10.81 -1.32
N THR A 12 -2.84 -11.81 -0.48
CA THR A 12 -1.81 -12.77 -0.07
C THR A 12 -1.93 -14.02 -0.95
N HIS A 13 -0.80 -14.49 -1.48
CA HIS A 13 -0.69 -15.80 -2.12
C HIS A 13 0.56 -16.50 -1.59
N TRP A 14 0.40 -17.74 -1.10
CA TRP A 14 1.42 -18.44 -0.32
C TRP A 14 1.96 -17.57 0.83
N ASN A 15 3.25 -17.28 0.82
CA ASN A 15 3.96 -16.43 1.78
C ASN A 15 4.30 -15.04 1.21
N TYR A 16 3.64 -14.63 0.13
CA TYR A 16 3.82 -13.32 -0.52
C TYR A 16 2.57 -12.46 -0.36
N PHE A 17 2.76 -11.19 -0.01
CA PHE A 17 1.73 -10.17 -0.15
C PHE A 17 1.98 -9.37 -1.43
N PHE A 18 1.02 -9.36 -2.35
CA PHE A 18 1.03 -8.50 -3.52
C PHE A 18 0.24 -7.23 -3.26
N LEU A 19 0.89 -6.07 -3.32
CA LEU A 19 0.23 -4.77 -3.25
C LEU A 19 -0.21 -4.36 -4.66
N ALA A 20 -1.52 -4.43 -4.91
CA ALA A 20 -2.10 -4.19 -6.22
C ALA A 20 -2.32 -2.69 -6.50
N HIS A 21 -2.87 -1.95 -5.53
CA HIS A 21 -3.09 -0.53 -5.67
C HIS A 21 -2.70 0.22 -4.39
N LEU A 22 -2.16 1.43 -4.60
CA LEU A 22 -1.91 2.43 -3.58
C LEU A 22 -2.34 3.77 -4.16
N TRP A 23 -3.17 4.49 -3.43
CA TRP A 23 -3.64 5.81 -3.84
C TRP A 23 -3.63 6.77 -2.65
N VAL A 24 -3.21 8.00 -2.92
CA VAL A 24 -3.22 9.10 -1.96
C VAL A 24 -3.80 10.32 -2.68
N SER A 25 -4.82 10.92 -2.08
CA SER A 25 -5.40 12.17 -2.56
C SER A 25 -4.34 13.26 -2.71
N ASP A 26 -4.51 14.16 -3.68
CA ASP A 26 -3.50 15.18 -3.98
C ASP A 26 -3.17 16.06 -2.77
N GLN A 27 -4.16 16.33 -1.91
CA GLN A 27 -3.99 17.12 -0.69
C GLN A 27 -3.11 16.44 0.37
N GLN A 28 -2.92 15.12 0.28
CA GLN A 28 -2.14 14.32 1.23
C GLN A 28 -0.80 13.85 0.66
N ARG A 29 -0.52 14.11 -0.62
CA ARG A 29 0.78 13.82 -1.22
C ARG A 29 1.89 14.66 -0.56
N GLY A 30 3.08 14.08 -0.44
CA GLY A 30 4.22 14.71 0.24
C GLY A 30 4.12 14.78 1.77
N LYS A 31 3.01 14.34 2.39
CA LYS A 31 2.79 14.39 3.86
C LYS A 31 3.07 13.08 4.59
N GLY A 32 3.58 12.07 3.88
CA GLY A 32 3.90 10.76 4.45
C GLY A 32 2.73 9.77 4.57
N THR A 33 1.53 10.11 4.10
CA THR A 33 0.35 9.22 4.15
C THR A 33 0.57 7.90 3.42
N GLY A 34 1.22 7.91 2.25
CA GLY A 34 1.57 6.69 1.53
C GLY A 34 2.51 5.78 2.34
N LYS A 35 3.49 6.37 3.05
CA LYS A 35 4.38 5.62 3.94
C LYS A 35 3.62 4.95 5.07
N GLN A 36 2.64 5.64 5.68
CA GLN A 36 1.80 5.06 6.72
C GLN A 36 0.99 3.87 6.19
N LEU A 37 0.40 3.98 4.99
CA LEU A 37 -0.32 2.86 4.36
C LEU A 37 0.59 1.65 4.13
N ILE A 38 1.80 1.86 3.60
CA ILE A 38 2.78 0.77 3.42
C ILE A 38 3.14 0.11 4.75
N GLN A 39 3.39 0.89 5.81
CA GLN A 39 3.70 0.35 7.14
C GLN A 39 2.55 -0.50 7.70
N THR A 40 1.30 -0.06 7.51
CA THR A 40 0.12 -0.84 7.90
C THR A 40 0.03 -2.14 7.12
N ILE A 41 0.25 -2.10 5.80
CA ILE A 41 0.25 -3.30 4.94
C ILE A 41 1.34 -4.27 5.37
N GLU A 42 2.55 -3.80 5.63
CA GLU A 42 3.65 -4.66 6.08
C GLU A 42 3.36 -5.33 7.43
N ALA A 43 2.75 -4.60 8.37
CA ALA A 43 2.35 -5.16 9.65
C ALA A 43 1.31 -6.28 9.47
N GLU A 44 0.32 -6.05 8.60
CA GLU A 44 -0.70 -7.04 8.26
C GLU A 44 -0.11 -8.25 7.52
N ALA A 45 0.80 -8.02 6.57
CA ALA A 45 1.50 -9.09 5.87
C ALA A 45 2.32 -9.97 6.85
N ARG A 46 3.02 -9.36 7.81
CA ARG A 46 3.73 -10.08 8.89
C ARG A 46 2.77 -10.87 9.77
N ALA A 47 1.62 -10.30 10.16
CA ALA A 47 0.59 -11.00 10.94
C ALA A 47 0.04 -12.23 10.19
N ARG A 48 -0.06 -12.14 8.86
CA ARG A 48 -0.43 -13.24 7.96
C ARG A 48 0.71 -14.22 7.66
N LYS A 49 1.87 -14.07 8.31
CA LYS A 49 3.09 -14.88 8.07
C LYS A 49 3.62 -14.80 6.63
N CYS A 50 3.34 -13.69 5.94
CA CYS A 50 4.05 -13.39 4.70
C CYS A 50 5.52 -13.11 5.03
N THR A 51 6.40 -13.62 4.17
CA THR A 51 7.86 -13.42 4.26
C THR A 51 8.37 -12.44 3.20
N HIS A 52 7.52 -12.16 2.21
CA HIS A 52 7.84 -11.30 1.08
C HIS A 52 6.67 -10.38 0.78
N LEU A 53 7.00 -9.17 0.30
CA LEU A 53 6.04 -8.23 -0.25
C LEU A 53 6.57 -7.78 -1.62
N TRP A 54 5.69 -7.70 -2.59
CA TRP A 54 6.03 -7.21 -3.92
C TRP A 54 4.90 -6.37 -4.50
N LEU A 55 5.27 -5.46 -5.38
CA LEU A 55 4.37 -4.61 -6.15
C LEU A 55 4.98 -4.39 -7.52
N VAL A 56 4.14 -4.00 -8.47
CA VAL A 56 4.59 -3.52 -9.77
C VAL A 56 4.07 -2.09 -9.90
N THR A 57 4.96 -1.18 -10.30
CA THR A 57 4.62 0.23 -10.45
C THR A 57 5.03 0.71 -11.83
N PHE A 58 4.22 1.58 -12.43
CA PHE A 58 4.65 2.33 -13.61
C PHE A 58 5.51 3.52 -13.20
N SER A 59 6.35 4.03 -14.10
CA SER A 59 7.20 5.20 -13.83
C SER A 59 6.41 6.43 -13.37
N PHE A 60 5.20 6.64 -13.90
CA PHE A 60 4.33 7.75 -13.50
C PHE A 60 3.71 7.58 -12.09
N GLN A 61 3.77 6.39 -11.50
CA GLN A 61 3.27 6.07 -10.16
C GLN A 61 4.39 5.97 -9.11
N ALA A 62 5.65 6.13 -9.52
CA ALA A 62 6.84 5.96 -8.68
C ALA A 62 7.46 7.28 -8.18
N VAL A 63 6.74 8.39 -8.33
CA VAL A 63 7.18 9.76 -7.98
C VAL A 63 6.72 10.22 -6.60
#